data_AF-A0A450VP94-F1
#
_entry.id   AF-A0A450VP94-F1
#
_cell.length_a   1.000
_cell.length_b   1.000
_cell.length_c   1.000
_cell.angle_alpha   90.00
_cell.angle_beta   90.00
_cell.angle_gamma   90.00
#
_symmetry.space_group_name_H-M   'P 1'
#
loop_
_entity.id
_entity.type
_entity.pdbx_description
1 polymer ?
#
loop_
_entity_poly.entity_id
_entity_poly.type
_entity_poly.pdbx_seq_one_letter_code
_entity_poly.pdbx_strand_id
1 'polypeptide(L)'
;MGEGRKPPPEGRPGFVRVDSVHQGDLDGIKGLHHINLVDEITQFQFIGSVERISGNFLLPALEEALLEAFPFVVRGFHSDNGSEYINKRLAGLLGKLHIREFTKSRARRINDNARVESKNGSVLPKHLGYAHIPSRFASKVNIFTQQVLSPYLNFHRPCFFPVEVTDNKRRIRK
;
A
#
# COMPACT_ATOMS: atom_id res chain seq x y z
N MET A 1 0.17 9.67 -16.72
CA MET A 1 0.25 9.91 -15.25
C MET A 1 -1.12 9.61 -14.67
N GLY A 2 -1.22 9.09 -13.45
CA GLY A 2 -2.44 8.40 -12.96
C GLY A 2 -3.73 9.23 -13.01
N GLU A 3 -4.83 8.57 -13.38
CA GLU A 3 -6.16 9.19 -13.52
C GLU A 3 -6.82 9.44 -12.16
N GLY A 4 -7.43 10.62 -11.97
CA GLY A 4 -8.13 10.97 -10.75
C GLY A 4 -9.47 10.24 -10.61
N ARG A 5 -9.45 9.00 -10.13
CA ARG A 5 -10.64 8.17 -9.96
C ARG A 5 -10.44 7.14 -8.85
N LYS A 6 -11.54 6.73 -8.22
CA LYS A 6 -11.54 5.59 -7.30
C LYS A 6 -11.24 4.31 -8.09
N PRO A 7 -10.48 3.34 -7.54
CA PRO A 7 -10.27 2.05 -8.19
C PRO A 7 -11.62 1.38 -8.49
N PRO A 8 -11.83 0.83 -9.70
CA PRO A 8 -12.96 -0.01 -10.02
C PRO A 8 -12.55 -1.49 -9.88
N PRO A 9 -12.59 -2.09 -8.68
CA PRO A 9 -12.16 -3.47 -8.52
C PRO A 9 -13.07 -4.47 -9.23
N GLU A 10 -14.30 -4.09 -9.60
CA GLU A 10 -15.30 -4.97 -10.25
C GLU A 10 -15.52 -6.30 -9.51
N GLY A 11 -15.31 -6.31 -8.19
CA GLY A 11 -15.40 -7.52 -7.36
C GLY A 11 -14.26 -8.52 -7.56
N ARG A 12 -13.14 -8.12 -8.20
CA ARG A 12 -12.00 -8.99 -8.51
C ARG A 12 -10.72 -8.57 -7.77
N PRO A 13 -9.87 -9.52 -7.36
CA PRO A 13 -8.53 -9.21 -6.85
C PRO A 13 -7.61 -8.60 -7.92
N GLY A 14 -6.55 -7.95 -7.45
CA GLY A 14 -5.52 -7.33 -8.28
C GLY A 14 -5.60 -5.81 -8.36
N PHE A 15 -6.39 -5.16 -7.50
CA PHE A 15 -6.46 -3.70 -7.45
C PHE A 15 -5.86 -3.23 -6.14
N VAL A 16 -4.58 -2.89 -6.17
CA VAL A 16 -3.80 -2.55 -4.98
C VAL A 16 -3.82 -1.05 -4.71
N ARG A 17 -3.88 -0.71 -3.43
CA ARG A 17 -3.73 0.64 -2.90
C ARG A 17 -2.40 0.74 -2.20
N VAL A 18 -1.64 1.79 -2.48
CA VAL A 18 -0.39 2.09 -1.80
C VAL A 18 -0.56 3.29 -0.86
N ASP A 19 0.12 3.21 0.27
CA ASP A 19 0.36 4.34 1.16
C ASP A 19 1.70 4.13 1.88
N SER A 20 2.26 5.22 2.41
CA SER A 20 3.52 5.17 3.15
C SER A 20 3.43 5.83 4.52
N VAL A 21 4.08 5.22 5.50
CA VAL A 21 4.14 5.70 6.89
C VAL A 21 5.58 5.97 7.28
N HIS A 22 5.84 7.15 7.84
CA HIS A 22 7.16 7.55 8.32
C HIS A 22 7.35 7.20 9.80
N GLN A 23 8.49 6.61 10.16
CA GLN A 23 8.86 6.31 11.56
C GLN A 23 9.35 7.53 12.37
N GLY A 24 9.11 8.74 11.87
CA GLY A 24 9.48 9.98 12.53
C GLY A 24 10.98 10.28 12.52
N ASP A 25 11.32 11.53 12.83
CA ASP A 25 12.70 11.99 12.96
C ASP A 25 13.07 12.14 14.44
N LEU A 26 14.33 11.86 14.79
CA LEU A 26 14.86 12.07 16.14
C LEU A 26 16.23 12.75 16.06
N ASP A 27 16.38 13.89 16.72
CA ASP A 27 17.63 14.67 16.76
C ASP A 27 18.26 14.93 15.37
N GLY A 28 17.40 15.21 14.38
CA GLY A 28 17.81 15.44 12.98
C GLY A 28 18.13 14.17 12.18
N ILE A 29 18.07 12.99 12.80
CA ILE A 29 18.22 11.69 12.14
C ILE A 29 16.87 11.29 11.53
N LYS A 30 16.88 11.03 10.22
CA LYS A 30 15.69 10.58 9.48
C LYS A 30 15.30 9.15 9.83
N GLY A 31 14.01 8.96 10.10
CA GLY A 31 13.40 7.63 10.23
C GLY A 31 13.30 6.93 8.88
N LEU A 32 13.18 5.60 8.92
CA LEU A 32 12.77 4.84 7.73
C LEU A 32 11.29 5.10 7.39
N HIS A 33 10.88 4.65 6.22
CA HIS A 33 9.49 4.64 5.80
C HIS A 33 9.00 3.22 5.53
N HIS A 34 7.77 2.94 5.93
CA HIS A 34 7.05 1.75 5.53
C HIS A 34 6.19 2.06 4.32
N ILE A 35 6.14 1.13 3.37
CA ILE A 35 5.24 1.15 2.22
C ILE A 35 4.28 0.00 2.44
N ASN A 36 2.97 0.26 2.38
CA ASN A 36 1.96 -0.79 2.47
C ASN A 36 1.16 -0.81 1.17
N LEU A 37 1.11 -1.97 0.53
CA LEU A 37 0.24 -2.24 -0.61
C LEU A 37 -0.87 -3.18 -0.15
N VAL A 38 -2.13 -2.80 -0.36
CA VAL A 38 -3.29 -3.59 0.07
C VAL A 38 -4.22 -3.81 -1.11
N ASP A 39 -4.56 -5.05 -1.41
CA ASP A 39 -5.59 -5.38 -2.40
C ASP A 39 -7.00 -5.00 -1.91
N GLU A 40 -7.79 -4.38 -2.79
CA GLU A 40 -9.10 -3.81 -2.45
C GLU A 40 -10.14 -4.88 -2.06
N ILE A 41 -10.03 -6.11 -2.57
CA ILE A 41 -11.03 -7.16 -2.35
C ILE A 41 -10.57 -8.16 -1.30
N THR A 42 -9.43 -8.80 -1.54
CA THR A 42 -8.88 -9.86 -0.68
C THR A 42 -8.26 -9.30 0.59
N GLN A 43 -7.95 -8.00 0.61
CA GLN A 43 -7.26 -7.37 1.72
C GLN A 43 -5.85 -7.97 1.97
N PHE A 44 -5.33 -8.74 1.01
CA PHE A 44 -3.96 -9.22 1.01
C PHE A 44 -3.01 -8.03 0.97
N GLN A 45 -1.95 -8.08 1.78
CA GLN A 45 -1.07 -6.95 1.98
C GLN A 45 0.42 -7.26 1.87
N PHE A 46 1.17 -6.32 1.31
CA PHE A 46 2.61 -6.29 1.33
C PHE A 46 3.09 -5.10 2.14
N ILE A 47 4.01 -5.33 3.08
CA ILE A 47 4.69 -4.27 3.82
C ILE A 47 6.18 -4.31 3.47
N GLY A 48 6.67 -3.23 2.87
CA GLY A 48 8.08 -2.97 2.63
C GLY A 48 8.60 -1.86 3.55
N SER A 49 9.91 -1.83 3.79
CA SER A 49 10.58 -0.76 4.53
C SER A 49 11.75 -0.20 3.73
N VAL A 50 11.82 1.11 3.60
CA VAL A 50 12.82 1.81 2.80
C VAL A 50 13.46 2.94 3.59
N GLU A 51 14.70 3.28 3.26
CA GLU A 51 15.42 4.34 3.96
C GLU A 51 14.78 5.72 3.75
N ARG A 52 14.23 5.97 2.56
CA ARG A 52 13.69 7.26 2.13
C ARG A 52 12.54 7.08 1.16
N ILE A 53 11.56 7.99 1.19
CA ILE A 53 10.54 8.12 0.14
C ILE A 53 11.16 8.87 -1.04
N SER A 54 11.90 8.13 -1.88
CA SER A 54 12.37 8.62 -3.17
C SER A 54 12.33 7.49 -4.19
N GLY A 55 12.26 7.83 -5.48
CA GLY A 55 12.15 6.82 -6.54
C GLY A 55 13.28 5.79 -6.56
N ASN A 56 14.47 6.10 -6.00
CA ASN A 56 15.58 5.14 -5.94
C ASN A 56 15.37 4.02 -4.92
N PHE A 57 14.65 4.30 -3.83
CA PHE A 57 14.36 3.30 -2.80
C PHE A 57 12.98 2.69 -2.97
N LEU A 58 11.99 3.48 -3.41
CA LEU A 58 10.62 3.00 -3.60
C LEU A 58 10.47 2.05 -4.79
N LEU A 59 11.06 2.37 -5.94
CA LEU A 59 10.81 1.57 -7.16
C LEU A 59 11.27 0.13 -7.03
N PRO A 60 12.46 -0.19 -6.49
CA PRO A 60 12.85 -1.59 -6.28
C PRO A 60 11.87 -2.33 -5.36
N ALA A 61 11.47 -1.72 -4.25
CA ALA A 61 10.52 -2.33 -3.31
C ALA A 61 9.12 -2.53 -3.94
N LEU A 62 8.67 -1.59 -4.77
CA LEU A 62 7.41 -1.71 -5.50
C LEU A 62 7.48 -2.77 -6.61
N GLU A 63 8.59 -2.83 -7.35
CA GLU A 63 8.80 -3.83 -8.40
C GLU A 63 8.78 -5.24 -7.82
N GLU A 64 9.53 -5.49 -6.74
CA GLU A 64 9.51 -6.75 -6.00
C GLU A 64 8.09 -7.11 -5.53
N ALA A 65 7.40 -6.16 -4.88
CA ALA A 65 6.05 -6.38 -4.40
C ALA A 65 5.07 -6.76 -5.52
N LEU A 66 5.12 -6.03 -6.64
CA LEU A 66 4.19 -6.20 -7.76
C LEU A 66 4.46 -7.47 -8.57
N LEU A 67 5.69 -8.00 -8.53
CA LEU A 67 6.08 -9.23 -9.21
C LEU A 67 5.84 -10.48 -8.37
N GLU A 68 6.14 -10.42 -7.07
CA GLU A 68 6.33 -11.63 -6.27
C GLU A 68 5.41 -11.72 -5.04
N ALA A 69 4.95 -10.59 -4.49
CA ALA A 69 4.25 -10.63 -3.20
C ALA A 69 2.79 -11.11 -3.32
N PHE A 70 2.10 -10.79 -4.41
CA PHE A 70 0.68 -11.09 -4.55
C PHE A 70 0.46 -12.45 -5.22
N PRO A 71 -0.38 -13.34 -4.65
CA PRO A 71 -0.69 -14.65 -5.25
C PRO A 71 -1.65 -14.55 -6.45
N PHE A 72 -1.78 -13.36 -7.05
CA PHE A 72 -2.66 -13.05 -8.17
C PHE A 72 -2.10 -11.89 -8.99
N VAL A 73 -2.54 -11.78 -10.24
CA VAL A 73 -2.13 -10.71 -11.15
C VAL A 73 -2.59 -9.36 -10.63
N VAL A 74 -1.64 -8.43 -10.43
CA VAL A 74 -1.95 -7.02 -10.17
C VAL A 74 -2.37 -6.36 -11.48
N ARG A 75 -3.58 -5.80 -11.48
CA ARG A 75 -4.26 -5.18 -12.62
C ARG A 75 -4.27 -3.66 -12.51
N GLY A 76 -4.39 -3.17 -11.28
CA GLY A 76 -4.44 -1.76 -10.99
C GLY A 76 -3.66 -1.35 -9.76
N PHE A 77 -3.11 -0.15 -9.83
CA PHE A 77 -2.33 0.51 -8.82
C PHE A 77 -2.97 1.85 -8.49
N HIS A 78 -3.29 2.07 -7.23
CA HIS A 78 -3.88 3.30 -6.73
C HIS A 78 -3.02 3.93 -5.65
N SER A 79 -2.70 5.20 -5.81
CA SER A 79 -2.02 6.00 -4.78
C SER A 79 -2.88 7.18 -4.34
N ASP A 80 -2.46 7.83 -3.27
CA ASP A 80 -2.89 9.19 -2.99
C ASP A 80 -2.26 10.19 -3.99
N ASN A 81 -2.30 11.48 -3.66
CA ASN A 81 -1.68 12.52 -4.49
C ASN A 81 -0.19 12.78 -4.19
N GLY A 82 0.48 11.86 -3.47
CA GLY A 82 1.90 11.93 -3.17
C GLY A 82 2.78 11.97 -4.44
N SER A 83 3.70 12.92 -4.48
CA SER A 83 4.64 13.10 -5.60
C SER A 83 5.56 11.89 -5.80
N GLU A 84 5.77 11.12 -4.73
CA GLU A 84 6.53 9.87 -4.70
C GLU A 84 5.89 8.76 -5.53
N TYR A 85 4.56 8.80 -5.70
CA TYR A 85 3.81 7.85 -6.51
C TYR A 85 3.40 8.47 -7.85
N ILE A 86 3.23 9.79 -7.94
CA ILE A 86 2.87 10.47 -9.19
C ILE A 86 4.13 10.95 -9.93
N ASN A 87 4.85 10.03 -10.55
CA ASN A 87 6.00 10.37 -11.38
C ASN A 87 6.16 9.44 -12.60
N LYS A 88 6.96 9.90 -13.58
CA LYS A 88 7.21 9.16 -14.83
C LYS A 88 7.91 7.82 -14.62
N ARG A 89 8.75 7.69 -13.58
CA ARG A 89 9.48 6.44 -13.31
C ARG A 89 8.52 5.34 -12.85
N LEU A 90 7.62 5.66 -11.91
CA LEU A 90 6.59 4.70 -11.50
C LEU A 90 5.65 4.36 -12.66
N ALA A 91 5.19 5.35 -13.42
CA ALA A 91 4.37 5.08 -14.61
C ALA A 91 5.08 4.16 -15.62
N GLY A 92 6.39 4.33 -15.80
CA GLY A 92 7.21 3.45 -16.64
C GLY A 92 7.31 2.02 -16.08
N LEU A 93 7.51 1.86 -14.77
CA LEU A 93 7.51 0.55 -14.10
C LEU A 93 6.17 -0.16 -14.28
N LEU A 94 5.06 0.51 -13.96
CA LEU A 94 3.71 -0.06 -14.12
C LEU A 94 3.43 -0.46 -15.58
N GLY A 95 3.89 0.33 -16.55
CA GLY A 95 3.81 0.00 -17.97
C GLY A 95 4.60 -1.26 -18.33
N LYS A 96 5.83 -1.42 -17.83
CA LYS A 96 6.65 -2.63 -18.03
C LYS A 96 5.99 -3.88 -17.43
N LEU A 97 5.34 -3.72 -16.29
CA LEU A 97 4.61 -4.80 -15.60
C LEU A 97 3.21 -5.04 -16.18
N HIS A 98 2.82 -4.33 -17.26
CA HIS A 98 1.50 -4.40 -17.88
C HIS A 98 0.33 -4.13 -16.91
N ILE A 99 0.56 -3.33 -15.87
CA ILE A 99 -0.47 -2.85 -14.95
C ILE A 99 -1.20 -1.70 -15.65
N ARG A 100 -2.38 -2.03 -16.21
CA ARG A 100 -3.12 -1.12 -17.09
C ARG A 100 -3.76 0.05 -16.34
N GLU A 101 -4.08 -0.16 -15.06
CA GLU A 101 -4.88 0.77 -14.29
C GLU A 101 -4.02 1.55 -13.29
N PHE A 102 -3.54 2.74 -13.66
CA PHE A 102 -2.88 3.64 -12.72
C PHE A 102 -3.80 4.80 -12.36
N THR A 103 -4.25 4.82 -11.10
CA THR A 103 -5.22 5.80 -10.61
C THR A 103 -4.70 6.53 -9.37
N LYS A 104 -5.26 7.69 -9.08
CA LYS A 104 -4.96 8.48 -7.90
C LYS A 104 -6.21 9.05 -7.23
N SER A 105 -6.13 9.33 -5.94
CA SER A 105 -7.20 9.98 -5.19
C SER A 105 -7.68 11.26 -5.88
N ARG A 106 -8.99 11.48 -5.93
CA ARG A 106 -9.56 12.71 -6.47
C ARG A 106 -9.24 13.88 -5.55
N ALA A 107 -9.11 15.07 -6.13
CA ALA A 107 -8.89 16.29 -5.36
C ALA A 107 -10.00 16.46 -4.30
N ARG A 108 -9.61 16.72 -3.04
CA ARG A 108 -10.50 16.93 -1.90
C ARG A 108 -11.38 15.73 -1.54
N ARG A 109 -10.98 14.50 -1.88
CA ARG A 109 -11.67 13.25 -1.49
C ARG A 109 -10.79 12.39 -0.59
N ILE A 110 -10.90 12.59 0.72
CA ILE A 110 -10.11 11.88 1.76
C ILE A 110 -10.44 10.37 1.76
N ASN A 111 -11.69 10.01 1.49
CA ASN A 111 -12.13 8.61 1.53
C ASN A 111 -11.61 7.75 0.37
N ASP A 112 -10.94 8.34 -0.62
CA ASP A 112 -10.47 7.56 -1.77
C ASP A 112 -9.34 6.60 -1.37
N ASN A 113 -8.54 6.86 -0.32
CA ASN A 113 -7.48 5.96 0.16
C ASN A 113 -7.68 5.40 1.58
N ALA A 114 -8.84 5.67 2.20
CA ALA A 114 -9.10 5.38 3.62
C ALA A 114 -8.89 3.91 4.06
N ARG A 115 -9.01 2.94 3.15
CA ARG A 115 -8.81 1.52 3.48
C ARG A 115 -7.35 1.21 3.82
N VAL A 116 -6.41 1.68 3.00
CA VAL A 116 -4.98 1.45 3.27
C VAL A 116 -4.51 2.28 4.47
N GLU A 117 -5.02 3.52 4.63
CA GLU A 117 -4.73 4.37 5.79
C GLU A 117 -5.22 3.72 7.10
N SER A 118 -6.45 3.21 7.12
CA SER A 118 -7.01 2.52 8.29
C SER A 118 -6.24 1.23 8.61
N LYS A 119 -5.79 0.51 7.58
CA LYS A 119 -4.97 -0.68 7.74
C LYS A 119 -3.58 -0.33 8.29
N ASN A 120 -2.96 0.73 7.78
CA ASN A 120 -1.71 1.27 8.29
C ASN A 120 -1.81 1.61 9.77
N GLY A 121 -2.82 2.38 10.17
CA GLY A 121 -3.03 2.77 11.56
C GLY A 121 -3.31 1.60 12.52
N SER A 122 -3.88 0.50 12.01
CA SER A 122 -4.22 -0.68 12.83
C SER A 122 -3.14 -1.77 12.87
N VAL A 123 -2.23 -1.80 11.89
CA VAL A 123 -1.20 -2.84 11.75
C VAL A 123 0.18 -2.31 12.12
N LEU A 124 0.65 -1.24 11.47
CA LEU A 124 2.06 -0.86 11.55
C LEU A 124 2.49 -0.49 12.98
N PRO A 125 1.77 0.38 13.71
CA PRO A 125 2.20 0.73 15.06
C PRO A 125 2.12 -0.42 16.07
N LYS A 126 1.23 -1.40 15.85
CA LYS A 126 1.12 -2.57 16.74
C LYS A 126 2.32 -3.50 16.64
N HIS A 127 2.94 -3.58 15.47
CA HIS A 127 4.03 -4.52 15.21
C HIS A 127 5.41 -3.87 15.19
N LEU A 128 5.49 -2.60 14.79
CA LEU A 128 6.75 -1.88 14.60
C LEU A 128 6.94 -0.77 15.65
N GLY A 129 5.90 -0.49 16.45
CA GLY A 129 5.91 0.57 17.44
C GLY A 129 5.81 1.97 16.83
N TYR A 130 5.80 2.96 17.71
CA TYR A 130 5.83 4.39 17.38
C TYR A 130 7.23 5.00 17.60
N ALA A 131 8.19 4.20 18.09
CA ALA A 131 9.52 4.66 18.39
C ALA A 131 10.29 4.92 17.09
N HIS A 132 11.12 5.96 17.11
CA HIS A 132 11.99 6.27 15.98
C HIS A 132 12.87 5.08 15.60
N ILE A 133 12.83 4.69 14.33
CA ILE A 133 13.73 3.69 13.76
C ILE A 133 14.63 4.37 12.71
N PRO A 134 15.93 4.52 12.97
CA PRO A 134 16.86 5.17 12.04
C PRO A 134 16.83 4.52 10.65
N SER A 135 16.81 5.36 9.61
CA SER A 135 16.79 4.95 8.20
C SER A 135 17.80 3.85 7.84
N ARG A 136 19.02 3.87 8.41
CA ARG A 136 20.05 2.83 8.21
C ARG A 136 19.61 1.40 8.55
N PHE A 137 18.53 1.23 9.31
CA PHE A 137 17.97 -0.08 9.64
C PHE A 137 16.92 -0.57 8.65
N ALA A 138 16.57 0.22 7.62
CA ALA A 138 15.52 -0.11 6.65
C ALA A 138 15.67 -1.53 6.10
N SER A 139 16.85 -1.95 5.66
CA SER A 139 17.05 -3.31 5.11
C SER A 139 16.74 -4.41 6.13
N LYS A 140 17.16 -4.26 7.39
CA LYS A 140 16.86 -5.25 8.45
C LYS A 140 15.36 -5.31 8.74
N VAL A 141 14.72 -4.15 8.81
CA VAL A 141 13.27 -4.05 9.04
C VAL A 141 12.51 -4.59 7.83
N ASN A 142 12.99 -4.34 6.60
CA ASN A 142 12.39 -4.85 5.38
C ASN A 142 12.39 -6.38 5.33
N ILE A 143 13.51 -7.01 5.71
CA ILE A 143 13.61 -8.47 5.84
C ILE A 143 12.54 -8.98 6.79
N PHE A 144 12.40 -8.37 7.97
CA PHE A 144 11.34 -8.74 8.92
C PHE A 144 9.94 -8.53 8.34
N THR A 145 9.67 -7.38 7.70
CA THR A 145 8.33 -7.09 7.19
C THR A 145 7.94 -8.04 6.07
N GLN A 146 8.87 -8.40 5.18
CA GLN A 146 8.60 -9.30 4.06
C GLN A 146 8.56 -10.77 4.47
N GLN A 147 9.52 -11.25 5.28
CA GLN A 147 9.64 -12.68 5.58
C GLN A 147 8.75 -13.14 6.73
N VAL A 148 8.36 -12.21 7.62
CA VAL A 148 7.61 -12.56 8.83
C VAL A 148 6.27 -11.85 8.87
N LEU A 149 6.26 -10.51 8.84
CA LEU A 149 5.05 -9.74 9.13
C LEU A 149 3.98 -9.90 8.04
N SER A 150 4.34 -9.72 6.77
CA SER A 150 3.40 -9.85 5.65
C SER A 150 2.79 -11.26 5.59
N PRO A 151 3.57 -12.37 5.62
CA PRO A 151 3.02 -13.72 5.70
C PRO A 151 2.12 -13.92 6.92
N TYR A 152 2.54 -13.45 8.10
CA TYR A 152 1.73 -13.53 9.32
C TYR A 152 0.37 -12.85 9.16
N LEU A 153 0.33 -11.64 8.63
CA LEU A 153 -0.92 -10.89 8.44
C LEU A 153 -1.82 -11.51 7.38
N ASN A 154 -1.25 -12.04 6.30
CA ASN A 154 -2.04 -12.61 5.21
C ASN A 154 -2.59 -14.00 5.53
N PHE A 155 -1.84 -14.84 6.25
CA PHE A 155 -2.22 -16.24 6.49
C PHE A 155 -2.75 -16.53 7.89
N HIS A 156 -2.41 -15.70 8.89
CA HIS A 156 -2.75 -15.97 10.29
C HIS A 156 -3.57 -14.86 10.96
N ARG A 157 -3.55 -13.63 10.44
CA ARG A 157 -4.32 -12.48 10.95
C ARG A 157 -4.98 -11.66 9.84
N PRO A 158 -5.77 -12.26 8.93
CA PRO A 158 -6.38 -11.50 7.87
C PRO A 158 -7.39 -10.49 8.45
N CYS A 159 -7.15 -9.20 8.16
CA CYS A 159 -8.02 -8.10 8.55
C CYS A 159 -8.86 -7.66 7.35
N PHE A 160 -10.14 -8.05 7.35
CA PHE A 160 -11.11 -7.68 6.32
C PHE A 160 -11.91 -6.43 6.71
N PHE A 161 -12.31 -5.65 5.72
CA PHE A 161 -13.31 -4.60 5.90
C PHE A 161 -14.72 -5.16 5.68
N PRO A 162 -15.75 -4.57 6.31
CA PRO A 162 -17.15 -4.91 6.02
C PRO A 162 -17.46 -4.73 4.53
N VAL A 163 -18.18 -5.71 3.97
CA VAL A 163 -18.64 -5.66 2.58
C VAL A 163 -20.04 -5.08 2.57
N GLU A 164 -20.24 -4.02 1.78
CA GLU A 164 -21.57 -3.42 1.62
C GLU A 164 -22.47 -4.34 0.79
N VAL A 165 -23.55 -4.84 1.39
CA VAL A 165 -24.57 -5.64 0.72
C VAL A 165 -25.80 -4.78 0.49
N THR A 166 -26.27 -4.72 -0.75
CA THR A 166 -27.51 -4.03 -1.09
C THR A 166 -28.68 -5.00 -0.99
N ASP A 167 -29.59 -4.75 -0.05
CA ASP A 167 -30.82 -5.53 0.13
C ASP A 167 -31.77 -5.32 -1.07
N ASN A 168 -32.74 -6.24 -1.27
CA ASN A 168 -33.81 -6.16 -2.26
C ASN A 168 -34.63 -4.85 -2.19
N LYS A 169 -34.56 -4.14 -1.05
CA LYS A 169 -35.14 -2.81 -0.83
C LYS A 169 -34.19 -1.63 -1.16
N ARG A 170 -33.08 -1.88 -1.88
CA ARG A 170 -32.01 -0.90 -2.19
C ARG A 170 -31.39 -0.22 -0.97
N ARG A 171 -31.44 -0.87 0.20
CA ARG A 171 -30.77 -0.40 1.42
C ARG A 171 -29.38 -0.99 1.50
N ILE A 172 -28.37 -0.14 1.71
CA ILE A 172 -26.99 -0.57 1.93
C ILE A 172 -26.87 -1.03 3.37
N ARG A 173 -26.48 -2.29 3.57
CA ARG A 173 -26.09 -2.85 4.88
C ARG A 173 -24.58 -3.09 4.87
N LYS A 174 -23.93 -2.84 6.00
CA LYS A 174 -22.50 -3.10 6.23
C LYS A 174 -22.34 -4.32 7.10
#